data_AF-A0A413QMX7-F1
#
_entry.id   AF-A0A413QMX7-F1
#
_cell.length_a   1.000
_cell.length_b   1.000
_cell.length_c   1.000
_cell.angle_alpha   90.00
_cell.angle_beta   90.00
_cell.angle_gamma   90.00
#
_symmetry.space_group_name_H-M   'P 1'
#
loop_
_entity.id
_entity.type
_entity.pdbx_description
1 polymer ?
#
loop_
_entity_poly.entity_id
_entity_poly.type
_entity_poly.pdbx_seq_one_letter_code
_entity_poly.pdbx_strand_id
1 'polypeptide(L)'
;MKLIFNDASELEIQSADLQADGGLLIKTIAITEDELKKKFNDASATKRMTVTERGETLGTYESYTNQDAIVKYTAGILGVVMYKVGQTPTEQIEALKEENQRLAAENK
;
A
#
# COMPACT_ATOMS: atom_id res chain seq x y z
N MET A 1 -5.60 12.65 11.05
CA MET A 1 -6.32 12.09 9.89
C MET A 1 -6.78 10.65 10.14
N LYS A 2 -7.66 10.13 9.29
CA LYS A 2 -8.12 8.73 9.33
C LYS A 2 -8.13 8.10 7.94
N LEU A 3 -7.92 6.79 7.91
CA LEU A 3 -8.14 5.92 6.77
C LEU A 3 -9.51 5.27 6.89
N ILE A 4 -10.33 5.37 5.85
CA ILE A 4 -11.63 4.71 5.74
C ILE A 4 -11.49 3.58 4.74
N PHE A 5 -11.73 2.35 5.16
CA PHE A 5 -11.66 1.15 4.33
C PHE A 5 -12.94 0.95 3.52
N ASN A 6 -12.91 0.03 2.56
CA ASN A 6 -14.04 -0.31 1.70
C ASN A 6 -15.25 -0.87 2.47
N ASP A 7 -15.02 -1.48 3.62
CA ASP A 7 -16.06 -1.97 4.54
C ASP A 7 -16.56 -0.90 5.52
N ALA A 8 -16.21 0.37 5.30
CA ALA A 8 -16.51 1.53 6.14
C ALA A 8 -15.87 1.54 7.54
N SER A 9 -15.05 0.54 7.89
CA SER A 9 -14.24 0.63 9.11
C SER A 9 -13.19 1.73 8.98
N GLU A 10 -12.76 2.25 10.13
CA GLU A 10 -11.82 3.38 10.20
C GLU A 10 -10.56 3.00 10.97
N LEU A 11 -9.43 3.58 10.58
CA LEU A 11 -8.16 3.51 11.29
C LEU A 11 -7.59 4.91 11.43
N GLU A 12 -7.22 5.30 12.65
CA GLU A 12 -6.43 6.51 12.86
C GLU A 12 -5.02 6.30 12.31
N ILE A 13 -4.58 7.23 11.47
CA ILE A 13 -3.27 7.19 10.82
C ILE A 13 -2.52 8.50 11.06
N GLN A 14 -1.20 8.45 11.03
CA GLN A 14 -0.34 9.63 10.98
C GLN A 14 -0.11 10.12 9.55
N SER A 15 0.02 9.19 8.59
CA SER A 15 0.19 9.54 7.18
C SER A 15 -0.21 8.40 6.24
N ALA A 16 -0.42 8.75 4.97
CA ALA A 16 -0.57 7.83 3.84
C ALA A 16 0.15 8.45 2.64
N ASP A 17 1.28 7.86 2.24
CA ASP A 17 2.21 8.47 1.29
C ASP A 17 2.51 7.50 0.14
N LEU A 18 2.36 7.97 -1.11
CA LEU A 18 2.85 7.24 -2.28
C LEU A 18 4.37 7.34 -2.35
N GLN A 19 5.01 6.18 -2.40
CA GLN A 19 6.45 6.03 -2.54
C GLN A 19 6.85 6.07 -4.02
N ALA A 20 8.12 6.36 -4.29
CA ALA A 20 8.65 6.52 -5.65
C ALA A 20 8.57 5.22 -6.49
N ASP A 21 8.50 4.06 -5.82
CA ASP A 21 8.39 2.74 -6.44
C ASP A 21 6.93 2.30 -6.65
N GLY A 22 5.97 3.18 -6.37
CA GLY A 22 4.53 2.90 -6.48
C GLY A 22 3.90 2.26 -5.24
N GLY A 23 4.67 2.04 -4.18
CA GLY A 23 4.14 1.56 -2.90
C GLY A 23 3.31 2.63 -2.19
N LEU A 24 2.28 2.22 -1.46
CA LEU A 24 1.55 3.06 -0.52
C LEU A 24 2.02 2.73 0.90
N LEU A 25 2.64 3.71 1.56
CA LEU A 25 3.08 3.60 2.95
C LEU A 25 2.06 4.29 3.86
N ILE A 26 1.45 3.52 4.76
CA ILE A 26 0.51 4.04 5.77
C ILE A 26 1.13 3.88 7.15
N LYS A 27 1.19 4.96 7.93
CA LYS A 27 1.75 4.96 9.29
C LYS A 27 0.65 5.11 10.34
N THR A 28 0.68 4.28 11.37
CA THR A 28 -0.25 4.33 12.50
C THR A 28 0.43 3.97 13.83
N ILE A 29 -0.17 4.39 14.94
CA ILE A 29 0.21 4.03 16.31
C ILE A 29 -1.01 3.46 17.08
N ALA A 30 -2.17 3.40 16.42
CA ALA A 30 -3.46 3.18 17.06
C ALA A 30 -3.82 1.69 17.18
N ILE A 31 -2.97 0.78 16.70
CA ILE A 31 -3.28 -0.63 16.55
C ILE A 31 -2.04 -1.50 16.75
N THR A 32 -2.24 -2.75 17.15
CA THR A 32 -1.13 -3.72 17.30
C THR A 32 -0.64 -4.22 15.94
N GLU A 33 0.57 -4.78 15.89
CA GLU A 33 1.15 -5.35 14.66
C GLU A 33 0.31 -6.49 14.08
N ASP A 34 -0.20 -7.38 14.94
CA ASP A 34 -1.01 -8.53 14.51
C ASP A 34 -2.35 -8.09 13.91
N GLU A 35 -3.02 -7.12 14.54
CA GLU A 35 -4.26 -6.57 14.04
C GLU A 35 -4.05 -5.73 12.77
N LEU A 36 -2.94 -4.98 12.69
CA LEU A 36 -2.54 -4.26 11.49
C LEU A 36 -2.36 -5.24 10.33
N LYS A 37 -1.58 -6.30 10.54
CA LYS A 37 -1.36 -7.36 9.55
C LYS A 37 -2.67 -7.98 9.11
N LYS A 38 -3.54 -8.34 10.05
CA LYS A 38 -4.85 -8.93 9.75
C LYS A 38 -5.70 -7.98 8.90
N LYS A 39 -5.74 -6.69 9.25
CA LYS A 39 -6.56 -5.70 8.56
C LYS A 39 -6.09 -5.45 7.13
N PHE A 40 -4.78 -5.31 6.93
CA PHE A 40 -4.22 -5.00 5.61
C PHE A 40 -4.07 -6.21 4.69
N ASN A 41 -4.14 -7.45 5.22
CA ASN A 41 -4.29 -8.66 4.41
C ASN A 41 -5.73 -8.94 3.95
N ASP A 42 -6.73 -8.22 4.46
CA ASP A 42 -8.11 -8.33 3.95
C ASP A 42 -8.26 -7.54 2.65
N ALA A 43 -8.15 -8.25 1.53
CA ALA A 43 -8.26 -7.67 0.19
C ALA A 43 -9.64 -7.03 -0.08
N SER A 44 -10.71 -7.46 0.60
CA SER A 44 -12.03 -6.84 0.46
C SER A 44 -12.06 -5.48 1.14
N ALA A 45 -11.46 -5.37 2.32
CA ALA A 45 -11.34 -4.12 3.07
C ALA A 45 -10.38 -3.14 2.40
N THR A 46 -9.24 -3.60 1.88
CA THR A 46 -8.20 -2.76 1.26
C THR A 46 -8.43 -2.44 -0.22
N LYS A 47 -9.47 -3.01 -0.85
CA LYS A 47 -9.84 -2.75 -2.24
C LYS A 47 -9.97 -1.26 -2.57
N ARG A 48 -10.48 -0.47 -1.62
CA ARG A 48 -10.53 0.99 -1.67
C ARG A 48 -10.25 1.52 -0.27
N MET A 49 -9.34 2.49 -0.18
CA MET A 49 -9.01 3.18 1.06
C MET A 49 -9.03 4.69 0.83
N THR A 50 -9.81 5.42 1.61
CA THR A 50 -9.96 6.87 1.50
C THR A 50 -9.41 7.54 2.74
N VAL A 51 -8.47 8.48 2.56
CA VAL A 51 -7.90 9.26 3.64
C VAL A 51 -8.67 10.55 3.80
N THR A 52 -9.08 10.85 5.04
CA THR A 52 -9.75 12.10 5.37
C THR A 52 -9.09 12.81 6.54
N GLU A 53 -9.16 14.14 6.53
CA GLU A 53 -8.75 14.98 7.64
C GLU A 53 -9.75 16.12 7.82
N ARG A 54 -10.28 16.28 9.05
CA ARG A 54 -11.26 17.32 9.38
C ARG A 54 -12.46 17.39 8.41
N GLY A 55 -12.86 16.23 7.86
CA GLY A 55 -13.98 16.09 6.94
C GLY A 55 -13.63 16.24 5.46
N GLU A 56 -12.38 16.60 5.13
CA GLU A 56 -11.92 16.71 3.75
C GLU A 56 -11.23 15.42 3.28
N THR A 57 -11.47 15.02 2.04
CA THR A 57 -10.77 13.90 1.41
C THR A 57 -9.39 14.35 0.93
N LEU A 58 -8.35 13.73 1.46
CA LEU A 58 -6.95 13.99 1.07
C LEU A 58 -6.45 13.05 -0.03
N GLY A 59 -7.02 11.84 -0.12
CA GLY A 59 -6.64 10.86 -1.12
C GLY A 59 -7.57 9.65 -1.14
N THR A 60 -7.64 8.99 -2.28
CA THR A 60 -8.31 7.68 -2.42
C THR A 60 -7.38 6.73 -3.15
N TYR A 61 -7.13 5.57 -2.55
CA TYR A 61 -6.23 4.55 -3.04
C TYR A 61 -7.03 3.30 -3.37
N GLU A 62 -6.97 2.88 -4.61
CA GLU A 62 -7.71 1.71 -5.10
C GLU A 62 -6.76 0.57 -5.47
N SER A 63 -7.20 -0.65 -5.18
CA SER A 63 -6.52 -1.90 -5.52
C SER A 63 -5.14 -2.12 -4.88
N TYR A 64 -4.84 -1.40 -3.79
CA TYR A 64 -3.66 -1.66 -2.95
C TYR A 64 -3.94 -2.85 -2.02
N THR A 65 -4.01 -4.05 -2.61
CA THR A 65 -4.43 -5.28 -1.93
C THR A 65 -3.27 -6.26 -1.71
N ASN A 66 -2.04 -5.88 -2.06
CA ASN A 66 -0.85 -6.70 -1.82
C ASN A 66 -0.01 -6.10 -0.69
N GLN A 67 -0.03 -6.71 0.50
CA GLN A 67 0.77 -6.27 1.64
C GLN A 67 2.20 -6.80 1.52
N ASP A 68 3.17 -5.90 1.38
CA ASP A 68 4.58 -6.27 1.24
C ASP A 68 5.27 -6.40 2.60
N ALA A 69 5.16 -5.36 3.44
CA ALA A 69 5.90 -5.32 4.68
C ALA A 69 5.16 -4.55 5.79
N ILE A 70 5.51 -4.89 7.03
CA ILE A 70 5.26 -4.06 8.21
C ILE A 70 6.60 -3.59 8.76
N VAL A 71 6.73 -2.28 8.97
CA VAL A 71 7.95 -1.60 9.39
C VAL A 71 7.73 -0.95 10.75
N LYS A 72 8.68 -1.13 11.67
CA LYS A 72 8.65 -0.51 12.99
C LYS A 72 9.47 0.77 12.99
N TYR A 73 8.87 1.85 13.45
CA TYR A 73 9.51 3.15 13.64
C TYR A 73 9.69 3.44 15.13
N THR A 74 10.48 4.47 15.43
CA THR A 74 10.62 4.98 16.80
C THR A 74 9.28 5.38 17.40
N ALA A 75 9.20 5.37 18.73
CA ALA A 75 7.99 5.72 19.48
C ALA A 75 6.77 4.82 19.22
N GLY A 76 6.97 3.58 18.74
CA GLY A 76 5.90 2.59 18.59
C GLY A 76 5.04 2.76 17.33
N ILE A 77 5.42 3.65 16.42
CA ILE A 77 4.74 3.81 15.13
C ILE A 77 5.00 2.57 14.27
N LEU A 78 3.95 2.04 13.68
CA LEU A 78 3.97 0.97 12.69
C LEU A 78 3.67 1.56 11.30
N GLY A 79 4.40 1.10 10.29
CA GLY A 79 4.10 1.37 8.89
C GLY A 79 3.73 0.10 8.17
N VAL A 80 2.71 0.15 7.30
CA VAL A 80 2.38 -0.92 6.37
C VAL A 80 2.65 -0.44 4.93
N VAL A 81 3.33 -1.28 4.16
CA VAL A 81 3.60 -1.03 2.73
C VAL A 81 2.66 -1.89 1.90
N MET A 82 1.87 -1.24 1.05
CA MET A 82 0.94 -1.90 0.15
C MET A 82 1.34 -1.61 -1.31
N TYR A 83 1.19 -2.59 -2.18
CA TYR A 83 1.26 -2.41 -3.63
C TYR A 83 -0.06 -2.82 -4.28
N LYS A 84 -0.26 -2.38 -5.52
CA LYS A 84 -1.24 -3.03 -6.39
C LYS A 84 -0.72 -4.39 -6.84
N VAL A 85 -1.63 -5.32 -7.11
CA VAL A 85 -1.28 -6.66 -7.61
C VAL A 85 -0.48 -6.52 -8.92
N GLY A 86 0.65 -7.22 -9.03
CA GLY A 86 1.52 -7.15 -10.20
C GLY A 86 2.40 -5.90 -10.27
N GLN A 87 2.39 -5.04 -9.25
CA GLN A 87 3.13 -3.77 -9.22
C GLN A 87 4.16 -3.69 -8.09
N THR A 88 4.57 -4.81 -7.50
CA THR A 88 5.74 -4.80 -6.62
C THR A 88 7.01 -4.47 -7.40
N PRO A 89 8.07 -3.93 -6.76
CA PRO A 89 9.31 -3.63 -7.45
C PRO A 89 9.92 -4.85 -8.15
N THR A 90 9.83 -6.03 -7.55
CA THR A 90 10.32 -7.28 -8.14
C THR A 90 9.55 -7.64 -9.40
N GLU A 91 8.22 -7.62 -9.37
CA GLU A 91 7.37 -7.92 -10.54
C GLU A 91 7.63 -6.92 -11.68
N GLN A 92 7.77 -5.63 -11.36
CA GLN A 92 8.10 -4.61 -12.36
C GLN A 92 9.46 -4.86 -13.01
N ILE A 93 10.48 -5.21 -12.22
CA ILE A 93 11.81 -5.54 -12.73
C ILE A 93 11.78 -6.78 -13.63
N GLU A 94 11.02 -7.80 -13.26
CA GLU A 94 10.86 -9.03 -14.06
C GLU A 94 10.18 -8.72 -15.40
N ALA A 95 9.07 -7.98 -15.39
CA ALA A 95 8.39 -7.55 -16.62
C ALA A 95 9.31 -6.74 -17.54
N LEU A 96 10.08 -5.80 -16.98
CA LEU A 96 11.06 -5.00 -17.73
C LEU A 96 12.19 -5.86 -18.33
N LYS A 97 12.65 -6.90 -17.64
CA LYS A 97 13.66 -7.82 -18.17
C LYS A 97 13.13 -8.62 -19.35
N GLU A 98 11.91 -9.13 -19.25
CA GLU A 98 11.24 -9.87 -20.34
C GLU A 98 11.03 -8.99 -21.57
N GLU A 99 10.56 -7.76 -21.37
CA GLU A 99 10.37 -6.80 -22.46
C GLU A 99 11.69 -6.47 -23.16
N ASN A 100 12.76 -6.22 -22.40
CA ASN A 100 14.08 -5.95 -22.96
C ASN A 100 14.62 -7.15 -23.77
N GLN A 101 14.40 -8.38 -23.31
CA GLN A 101 14.80 -9.58 -24.06
C GLN A 101 14.03 -9.72 -25.38
N ARG A 102 12.71 -9.45 -25.36
CA ARG A 102 11.87 -9.45 -26.56
C ARG A 102 12.35 -8.42 -27.57
N LEU A 103 12.59 -7.18 -27.13
CA LEU A 103 13.09 -6.11 -27.98
C LEU A 103 14.49 -6.41 -28.54
N ALA A 104 15.35 -7.06 -27.75
CA ALA A 104 16.66 -7.49 -28.22
C ALA A 104 16.57 -8.58 -29.31
N ALA A 105 15.55 -9.45 -29.25
CA ALA A 105 15.30 -10.46 -30.27
C ALA A 105 14.67 -9.88 -31.55
N GLU A 106 13.77 -8.90 -31.44
CA GLU A 106 13.11 -8.23 -32.58
C GLU A 106 14.07 -7.35 -33.40
N ASN A 107 15.12 -6.78 -32.76
CA ASN A 107 16.12 -5.93 -33.42
C ASN A 107 17.30 -6.70 -34.02
N LYS A 108 17.21 -8.02 -34.16
CA LYS A 108 18.26 -8.89 -34.69
C LYS A 108 17.90 -9.42 -36.08
#